data_AF-A0A4Y3VNU7-F1
#
_entry.id   AF-A0A4Y3VNU7-F1
#
_cell.length_a   1.000
_cell.length_b   1.000
_cell.length_c   1.000
_cell.angle_alpha   90.00
_cell.angle_beta   90.00
_cell.angle_gamma   90.00
#
_symmetry.space_group_name_H-M   'P 1'
#
loop_
_entity.id
_entity.type
_entity.pdbx_description
1 polymer ?
#
loop_
_entity_poly.entity_id
_entity_poly.type
_entity_poly.pdbx_seq_one_letter_code
_entity_poly.pdbx_strand_id
1 'polypeptide(L)' 'MLKPEILDPQGQAVQRALPRLGFDGISDVRQGKRFELEVDGPVDEAALTRIHELAESFLANTVIEDFTVKVEEVTEAAK' A
#
# COMPACT_ATOMS: atom_id res chain seq x y z
N MET A 1 -4.55 -2.40 -0.41
CA MET A 1 -4.38 -3.86 -0.26
C MET A 1 -5.68 -4.54 -0.61
N LEU A 2 -5.65 -5.71 -1.26
CA LEU A 2 -6.88 -6.49 -1.46
C LEU A 2 -7.50 -6.84 -0.09
N LYS A 3 -8.84 -6.73 0.00
CA LYS A 3 -9.59 -7.14 1.19
C LYS A 3 -9.29 -8.61 1.53
N PRO A 4 -9.30 -9.02 2.81
CA PRO A 4 -8.86 -10.36 3.23
C PRO A 4 -9.55 -11.51 2.49
N GLU A 5 -10.84 -11.37 2.20
CA GLU A 5 -11.70 -12.32 1.50
C GLU A 5 -11.43 -12.44 0.00
N ILE A 6 -10.71 -11.48 -0.59
CA ILE A 6 -10.39 -11.48 -2.01
C ILE A 6 -9.09 -12.27 -2.23
N LEU A 7 -9.14 -13.20 -3.17
CA LEU A 7 -7.97 -13.98 -3.59
C LEU A 7 -6.92 -13.06 -4.23
N ASP A 8 -5.66 -13.25 -3.84
CA ASP A 8 -4.49 -12.59 -4.44
C ASP A 8 -3.61 -13.59 -5.19
N PRO A 9 -3.81 -13.76 -6.52
CA PRO A 9 -2.99 -14.66 -7.33
C PRO A 9 -1.51 -14.25 -7.38
N GLN A 10 -1.20 -12.95 -7.28
CA GLN A 10 0.17 -12.45 -7.37
C GLN A 10 0.95 -12.75 -6.10
N GLY A 11 0.35 -12.48 -4.93
CA GLY A 11 0.89 -12.86 -3.63
C GLY A 11 1.15 -14.37 -3.54
N GLN A 12 0.19 -15.19 -3.97
CA GLN A 12 0.37 -16.65 -4.01
C GLN A 12 1.51 -17.09 -4.94
N ALA A 13 1.67 -16.45 -6.10
CA ALA A 13 2.77 -16.77 -7.01
C ALA A 13 4.13 -16.46 -6.35
N VAL A 14 4.25 -15.31 -5.67
CA VAL A 14 5.46 -14.95 -4.90
C VAL A 14 5.70 -15.97 -3.79
N GLN A 15 4.69 -16.25 -2.96
CA GLN A 15 4.81 -17.21 -1.86
C GLN A 15 5.36 -18.56 -2.31
N ARG A 16 4.85 -19.09 -3.43
CA ARG A 16 5.29 -20.38 -4.01
C ARG A 16 6.73 -20.35 -4.52
N ALA A 17 7.25 -19.17 -4.88
CA ALA A 17 8.61 -19.02 -5.37
C ALA A 17 9.65 -18.94 -4.23
N LEU A 18 9.27 -18.42 -3.06
CA LEU A 18 10.18 -18.13 -1.95
C LEU A 18 11.07 -19.31 -1.50
N PRO A 19 10.56 -20.55 -1.33
CA PRO A 19 11.41 -21.66 -0.90
C PRO A 19 12.53 -22.00 -1.90
N ARG A 20 12.23 -21.88 -3.21
CA ARG A 20 13.23 -22.12 -4.27
C ARG A 20 14.33 -21.06 -4.29
N LEU A 21 14.06 -19.89 -3.71
CA LEU A 21 15.00 -18.78 -3.55
C LEU A 21 15.73 -18.84 -2.18
N GLY A 22 15.47 -19.86 -1.35
CA GLY A 22 16.09 -20.03 -0.04
C GLY A 22 15.42 -19.22 1.08
N PHE A 23 14.22 -18.70 0.86
CA PHE A 23 13.45 -17.99 1.89
C PHE A 23 12.42 -18.94 2.50
N ASP A 24 12.75 -19.48 3.67
CA ASP A 24 11.87 -20.34 4.48
C ASP A 24 11.15 -19.54 5.57
N GLY A 25 10.08 -20.10 6.14
CA GLY A 25 9.37 -19.53 7.29
C GLY A 25 8.34 -18.44 6.97
N ILE A 26 8.16 -18.08 5.70
CA ILE A 26 7.14 -17.11 5.27
C ILE A 26 5.82 -17.84 5.02
N SER A 27 4.84 -17.62 5.91
CA SER A 27 3.58 -18.37 5.92
C SER A 27 2.51 -17.83 4.98
N ASP A 28 2.59 -16.56 4.57
CA ASP A 28 1.65 -15.92 3.67
C ASP A 28 2.29 -14.70 2.99
N VAL A 29 1.85 -14.38 1.77
CA VAL A 29 2.27 -13.19 1.04
C VAL A 29 1.05 -12.55 0.40
N ARG A 30 0.84 -11.27 0.69
CA ARG A 30 -0.16 -10.44 0.02
C ARG A 30 0.52 -9.28 -0.70
N GLN A 31 0.11 -9.06 -1.93
CA GLN A 31 0.55 -8.00 -2.81
C GLN A 31 -0.51 -6.88 -2.83
N GLY A 32 -0.03 -5.66 -3.03
CA GLY A 32 -0.87 -4.50 -3.21
C GLY A 32 -0.08 -3.33 -3.77
N LYS A 33 -0.74 -2.19 -3.88
CA LYS A 33 -0.18 -0.96 -4.43
C LYS A 33 0.27 -0.02 -3.30
N ARG A 34 1.38 0.68 -3.50
CA ARG A 34 1.82 1.84 -2.71
C ARG A 34 1.95 3.01 -3.67
N PHE A 35 1.32 4.13 -3.32
CA PHE A 35 1.48 5.41 -4.00
C PHE A 35 2.22 6.34 -3.04
N GLU A 36 3.21 7.05 -3.56
CA GLU A 36 3.90 8.14 -2.86
C GLU A 36 3.45 9.45 -3.51
N LEU A 37 2.99 10.38 -2.68
CA LEU A 37 2.46 11.67 -3.12
C LEU A 37 3.31 12.75 -2.46
N GLU A 38 3.94 13.59 -3.28
CA GLU A 38 4.52 14.84 -2.81
C GLU A 38 3.44 15.92 -2.81
N VAL A 39 3.30 16.62 -1.69
CA VAL A 39 2.27 17.64 -1.50
C VAL A 39 2.97 18.96 -1.18
N ASP A 40 2.66 19.99 -1.95
CA ASP A 40 3.19 21.33 -1.70
C ASP A 40 2.59 21.91 -0.41
N GLY A 41 3.46 22.32 0.52
CA GLY A 41 3.06 22.90 1.79
C GLY A 41 2.71 21.87 2.87
N PRO A 42 2.13 22.31 4.00
CA PRO A 42 1.80 21.41 5.10
C PRO A 42 0.64 20.48 4.74
N VAL A 43 0.72 19.23 5.19
CA VAL A 43 -0.37 18.25 5.08
C VAL A 43 -1.37 18.48 6.22
N ASP A 44 -2.18 19.51 6.09
CA ASP A 44 -3.26 19.85 7.03
C ASP A 44 -4.52 18.97 6.83
N GLU A 45 -5.55 19.19 7.64
CA GLU A 45 -6.80 18.41 7.57
C GLU A 45 -7.49 18.52 6.20
N ALA A 46 -7.40 19.68 5.54
CA ALA A 46 -8.01 19.89 4.23
C ALA A 46 -7.24 19.16 3.12
N ALA A 47 -5.91 19.15 3.19
CA ALA A 47 -5.07 18.35 2.30
C ALA A 47 -5.32 16.85 2.49
N LEU A 48 -5.36 16.39 3.76
CA LEU A 48 -5.67 14.99 4.09
C LEU A 48 -7.03 14.57 3.55
N THR A 49 -8.07 15.38 3.74
CA THR A 49 -9.42 15.09 3.24
C THR A 49 -9.41 14.88 1.72
N ARG A 50 -8.75 15.77 0.97
CA ARG A 50 -8.64 15.63 -0.49
C ARG A 50 -7.85 14.39 -0.92
N ILE A 51 -6.80 14.03 -0.18
CA ILE A 51 -6.01 12.82 -0.46
C ILE A 51 -6.84 11.56 -0.20
N HIS A 52 -7.65 11.56 0.86
CA HIS A 52 -8.60 10.49 1.14
C HIS A 52 -9.64 10.34 0.01
N GLU A 53 -10.23 11.44 -0.45
CA GLU A 53 -11.16 11.43 -1.59
C GLU A 53 -10.50 10.89 -2.87
N LEU A 54 -9.27 11.30 -3.17
CA LEU A 54 -8.48 10.77 -4.29
C LEU A 54 -8.26 9.26 -4.15
N ALA A 55 -7.91 8.80 -2.94
CA ALA A 55 -7.68 7.39 -2.68
C ALA A 55 -8.95 6.55 -2.91
N GLU A 56 -10.09 7.02 -2.41
CA GLU A 56 -11.39 6.33 -2.53
C GLU A 56 -11.95 6.33 -3.95
N SER A 57 -11.78 7.43 -4.67
CA SER A 57 -12.40 7.61 -5.99
C SER A 57 -11.57 7.07 -7.13
N PHE A 58 -10.25 6.99 -6.98
CA PHE A 58 -9.35 6.71 -8.11
C PHE A 58 -8.25 5.69 -7.82
N LEU A 59 -7.55 5.81 -6.68
CA LEU A 59 -6.36 4.98 -6.44
C LEU A 59 -6.69 3.56 -5.96
N ALA A 60 -7.78 3.41 -5.22
CA ALA A 60 -8.27 2.14 -4.69
C ALA A 60 -9.61 1.76 -5.31
N ASN A 61 -9.77 0.50 -5.68
CA ASN A 61 -11.07 -0.07 -5.95
C ASN A 61 -11.71 -0.51 -4.62
N THR A 62 -12.49 0.36 -3.99
CA THR A 62 -13.05 0.19 -2.65
C THR A 62 -13.96 -1.04 -2.48
N VAL A 63 -14.44 -1.64 -3.59
CA VAL A 63 -15.21 -2.90 -3.55
C VAL A 63 -14.31 -4.08 -3.14
N ILE A 64 -13.05 -4.10 -3.59
CA ILE A 64 -12.14 -5.25 -3.43
C ILE A 64 -10.83 -4.91 -2.71
N GLU A 65 -10.54 -3.64 -2.49
CA GLU A 65 -9.33 -3.14 -1.84
C GLU A 65 -9.70 -2.29 -0.61
N ASP A 66 -8.91 -2.43 0.46
CA ASP A 66 -8.81 -1.45 1.54
C ASP A 66 -7.56 -0.60 1.34
N PHE A 67 -7.56 0.65 1.81
CA PHE A 67 -6.40 1.53 1.75
C PHE A 67 -6.17 2.23 3.09
N THR A 68 -4.95 2.74 3.26
CA THR A 68 -4.55 3.56 4.40
C THR A 68 -3.72 4.71 3.88
N VAL A 69 -3.98 5.92 4.39
CA VAL A 69 -3.15 7.09 4.13
C VAL A 69 -2.21 7.27 5.31
N LYS A 70 -0.92 7.52 5.03
CA LYS A 70 0.09 7.83 6.03
C LYS A 70 0.83 9.07 5.58
N VAL A 71 1.06 9.98 6.52
CA VAL A 71 1.92 11.15 6.32
C VAL A 71 3.30 10.78 6.83
N GLU A 72 4.30 10.88 5.96
CA GLU A 72 5.70 10.74 6.33
C GLU A 72 6.32 12.14 6.31
N GLU A 73 6.85 12.59 7.45
CA GLU A 73 7.69 13.77 7.46
C GLU A 73 9.03 13.38 6.85
N VAL A 74 9.37 13.97 5.70
CA VAL A 74 10.70 13.82 5.11
C VAL A 74 11.67 14.61 5.99
N THR A 75 12.16 13.96 7.04
CA THR A 75 13.38 14.41 7.70
C THR A 75 14.52 14.07 6.74
N GLU A 76 15.23 15.09 6.25
CA GLU A 76 16.50 14.85 5.57
C GLU A 76 17.41 14.10 6.54
N ALA A 77 17.49 12.77 6.39
CA ALA A 77 18.50 11.98 7.06
C ALA A 77 19.85 12.47 6.54
N ALA A 78 20.64 13.04 7.44
CA ALA A 78 21.98 13.54 7.16
C ALA A 78 22.75 12.52 6.31
N LYS A 79 23.15 12.98 5.13
CA LYS A 79 24.00 12.26 4.18
C LYS A 79 25.34 11.86 4.79
#